data_AF-A0A1S6KZL1-F1
#
_entry.id   AF-A0A1S6KZL1-F1
#
_cell.length_a   1.000
_cell.length_b   1.000
_cell.length_c   1.000
_cell.angle_alpha   90.00
_cell.angle_beta   90.00
_cell.angle_gamma   90.00
#
_symmetry.space_group_name_H-M   'P 1'
#
loop_
_entity.id
_entity.type
_entity.pdbx_description
1 polymer ?
#
loop_
_entity_poly.entity_id
_entity_poly.type
_entity_poly.pdbx_seq_one_letter_code
_entity_poly.pdbx_strand_id
1 'polypeptide(L)' 'NESAFPVSKEFLQKVVDILMDFIKETNDRNCKVLDFHHPDKMRKLLDLDVPDKGVELQQLIEDCAKTLKYQ' A
#
# COMPACT_ATOMS: atom_id res chain seq x y z
N ASN A 1 -23.70 -9.52 -13.03
CA ASN A 1 -23.12 -9.67 -11.69
C ASN A 1 -23.04 -8.30 -11.03
N GLU A 2 -24.19 -7.75 -10.61
CA GLU A 2 -24.32 -6.34 -10.19
C GLU A 2 -23.72 -6.06 -8.79
N SER A 3 -23.49 -7.11 -7.98
CA SER A 3 -22.94 -7.00 -6.63
C SER A 3 -21.41 -6.83 -6.58
N ALA A 4 -20.68 -7.17 -7.66
CA ALA A 4 -19.22 -7.07 -7.69
C ALA A 4 -18.71 -5.64 -7.93
N PHE A 5 -19.48 -4.83 -8.67
CA PHE A 5 -19.07 -3.47 -9.02
C PHE A 5 -18.90 -2.53 -7.83
N PRO A 6 -19.81 -2.51 -6.82
CA PRO A 6 -19.63 -1.69 -5.62
C PRO A 6 -18.35 -2.01 -4.85
N VAL A 7 -18.04 -3.30 -4.69
CA VAL A 7 -16.84 -3.76 -3.97
C VAL A 7 -15.57 -3.35 -4.71
N SER A 8 -15.50 -3.60 -6.02
CA SER A 8 -14.37 -3.17 -6.84
C SER A 8 -14.19 -1.66 -6.82
N LYS A 9 -15.29 -0.90 -6.87
CA LYS A 9 -15.26 0.57 -6.77
C LYS A 9 -14.71 1.04 -5.43
N GLU A 10 -15.19 0.47 -4.32
CA GLU A 10 -14.70 0.83 -2.98
C GLU A 10 -13.21 0.52 -2.82
N PHE A 11 -12.79 -0.67 -3.25
CA PHE A 11 -11.38 -1.06 -3.19
C PHE A 11 -10.50 -0.09 -3.99
N LEU A 12 -10.85 0.19 -5.25
CA LEU A 12 -10.10 1.11 -6.09
C LEU A 12 -10.10 2.54 -5.53
N GLN A 13 -11.20 3.00 -4.92
CA GLN A 13 -11.25 4.30 -4.27
C GLN A 13 -10.23 4.37 -3.12
N LYS A 14 -10.15 3.34 -2.26
CA LYS A 14 -9.16 3.29 -1.18
C LYS A 14 -7.72 3.29 -1.70
N VAL A 15 -7.45 2.59 -2.82
CA VAL A 15 -6.13 2.63 -3.46
C VAL A 15 -5.82 4.04 -3.96
N VAL A 16 -6.77 4.72 -4.61
CA VAL A 16 -6.60 6.10 -5.05
C VAL A 16 -6.33 7.04 -3.88
N ASP A 17 -7.03 6.88 -2.75
CA ASP A 17 -6.82 7.70 -1.56
C ASP A 17 -5.37 7.56 -1.03
N ILE A 18 -4.85 6.33 -0.96
CA ILE A 18 -3.43 6.06 -0.61
C ILE A 18 -2.48 6.77 -1.58
N LEU A 19 -2.73 6.67 -2.89
CA LEU A 19 -1.88 7.30 -3.89
C LEU A 19 -1.91 8.83 -3.77
N MET A 20 -3.06 9.42 -3.48
CA MET A 20 -3.19 10.86 -3.28
C MET A 20 -2.43 11.34 -2.05
N ASP A 21 -2.41 10.56 -0.97
CA ASP A 21 -1.62 10.87 0.22
C ASP A 21 -0.12 10.77 -0.06
N PHE A 22 0.32 9.71 -0.76
CA PHE A 22 1.71 9.59 -1.20
C PHE A 22 2.17 10.75 -2.09
N ILE A 23 1.31 11.21 -3.02
CA ILE A 23 1.62 12.38 -3.87
C ILE A 23 1.79 13.63 -3.01
N LYS A 24 0.94 13.87 -2.00
CA LYS A 24 1.09 15.02 -1.10
C LYS A 24 2.41 14.96 -0.35
N GLU A 25 2.74 13.81 0.25
CA GLU A 25 3.98 13.62 1.01
C GLU A 25 5.22 13.78 0.14
N THR A 26 5.20 13.24 -1.08
CA THR A 26 6.33 13.35 -2.03
C THR A 26 6.59 14.80 -2.44
N ASN A 27 5.59 15.67 -2.37
CA ASN A 27 5.70 17.09 -2.69
C ASN A 27 5.93 17.98 -1.46
N ASP A 28 5.90 17.44 -0.24
CA ASP A 28 6.22 18.16 0.99
C ASP A 28 7.72 18.04 1.31
N ARG A 29 8.42 19.18 1.29
CA ARG A 29 9.87 19.24 1.58
C ARG A 29 10.20 18.93 3.04
N ASN A 30 9.21 18.90 3.94
CA ASN A 30 9.39 18.52 5.33
C ASN A 30 9.34 17.00 5.52
N CYS A 31 8.85 16.24 4.53
CA CYS A 31 8.85 14.78 4.56
C CYS A 31 10.26 14.24 4.29
N LYS A 32 10.55 13.04 4.82
CA LYS A 32 11.80 12.34 4.52
C LYS A 32 11.83 11.99 3.04
N VAL A 33 12.97 12.20 2.39
CA VAL A 33 13.20 11.72 1.02
C VAL A 33 13.19 10.19 0.95
N LEU A 34 13.76 9.53 1.97
CA LEU A 34 13.84 8.08 2.08
C LEU A 34 13.97 7.67 3.56
N ASP A 35 13.20 6.67 3.99
CA ASP A 35 13.40 6.03 5.29
C ASP A 35 14.18 4.72 5.12
N PHE A 36 15.50 4.85 5.03
CA PHE A 36 16.37 3.74 4.63
C PHE A 36 16.40 2.59 5.64
N HIS A 37 16.29 1.36 5.13
CA HIS A 37 16.41 0.12 5.89
C HIS A 37 17.29 -0.90 5.14
N HIS A 38 18.15 -1.61 5.88
CA HIS A 38 18.91 -2.74 5.32
C HIS A 38 17.98 -3.87 4.86
N PRO A 39 18.39 -4.70 3.88
CA PRO A 39 17.54 -5.75 3.30
C PRO A 39 16.89 -6.68 4.34
N ASP A 40 17.62 -7.10 5.37
CA ASP A 40 17.10 -8.00 6.42
C ASP A 40 15.99 -7.36 7.26
N LYS A 41 16.06 -6.03 7.44
CA LYS A 41 15.00 -5.26 8.10
C LYS A 41 13.83 -5.04 7.14
N MET A 42 14.12 -4.78 5.87
CA MET A 42 13.08 -4.55 4.85
C MET A 42 12.20 -5.78 4.65
N ARG A 43 12.80 -6.98 4.57
CA ARG A 43 12.07 -8.27 4.47
C ARG A 43 11.15 -8.58 5.65
N LYS A 44 11.38 -7.97 6.82
CA LYS A 44 10.50 -8.11 8.00
C LYS A 44 9.41 -7.04 8.02
N LEU A 45 9.67 -5.92 7.36
CA LEU A 45 8.73 -4.81 7.27
C LEU A 45 7.75 -5.03 6.11
N LEU A 46 8.18 -5.57 4.98
CA LEU A 46 7.29 -5.96 3.89
C LEU A 46 7.11 -7.47 3.96
N ASP A 47 5.87 -7.93 4.16
CA ASP A 47 5.56 -9.34 3.93
C ASP A 47 5.51 -9.56 2.42
N LEU A 48 6.49 -10.29 1.91
CA LEU A 48 6.67 -10.55 0.48
C LEU A 48 6.40 -12.02 0.13
N ASP A 49 6.02 -12.83 1.12
CA ASP A 49 5.68 -14.21 0.88
C ASP A 49 4.31 -14.28 0.20
N VAL A 50 4.20 -15.13 -0.82
CA VAL A 50 2.95 -15.29 -1.57
C VAL A 50 2.16 -16.46 -0.95
N PRO A 51 1.02 -16.21 -0.29
CA PRO A 51 0.23 -17.26 0.33
C PRO A 51 -0.52 -18.10 -0.71
N ASP A 52 -0.81 -19.35 -0.37
CA ASP A 52 -1.61 -20.26 -1.21
C ASP A 52 -3.06 -19.80 -1.42
N LYS A 53 -3.57 -18.95 -0.51
CA LYS A 53 -4.91 -18.36 -0.58
C LYS A 53 -4.79 -16.85 -0.69
N GLY A 54 -5.74 -16.24 -1.39
CA GLY A 54 -5.88 -14.79 -1.42
C GLY A 54 -6.07 -14.22 -0.01
N VAL A 55 -5.53 -13.03 0.21
CA VAL A 55 -5.73 -12.24 1.43
C VAL A 55 -6.99 -11.38 1.31
N GLU A 56 -7.46 -10.87 2.44
CA GLU A 56 -8.56 -9.91 2.48
C GLU A 56 -8.19 -8.60 1.75
N LEU A 57 -9.19 -7.95 1.14
CA LEU A 57 -8.97 -6.68 0.43
C LEU A 57 -8.35 -5.60 1.33
N GLN A 58 -8.71 -5.60 2.62
CA GLN A 58 -8.14 -4.66 3.59
C GLN A 58 -6.63 -4.87 3.79
N GLN A 59 -6.15 -6.11 3.75
CA GLN A 59 -4.72 -6.40 3.82
C GLN A 59 -3.98 -5.83 2.60
N LEU A 60 -4.54 -5.99 1.39
CA LEU A 60 -3.94 -5.42 0.18
C LEU A 60 -3.84 -3.89 0.23
N ILE A 61 -4.84 -3.22 0.80
CA ILE A 61 -4.81 -1.76 1.02
C ILE A 61 -3.66 -1.37 1.96
N GLU A 62 -3.49 -2.10 3.06
CA GLU A 62 -2.39 -1.88 4.01
C GLU A 62 -1.02 -2.15 3.38
N ASP A 63 -0.91 -3.19 2.57
CA ASP A 63 0.31 -3.56 1.86
C ASP A 63 0.71 -2.50 0.83
N CYS A 64 -0.27 -1.93 0.09
CA CYS A 64 -0.03 -0.80 -0.81
C CYS A 64 0.53 0.42 -0.07
N ALA A 65 -0.10 0.82 1.03
CA ALA A 65 0.34 1.97 1.82
C ALA A 65 1.75 1.75 2.40
N LYS A 66 2.02 0.55 2.90
CA LYS A 66 3.32 0.18 3.47
C LYS A 66 4.42 0.14 2.41
N THR A 67 4.12 -0.37 1.23
CA THR A 67 5.07 -0.42 0.11
C THR A 67 5.50 0.98 -0.31
N LEU A 68 4.56 1.92 -0.49
CA LEU A 68 4.88 3.30 -0.86
C LEU A 68 5.71 4.05 0.18
N LYS A 69 5.48 3.78 1.48
CA LYS A 69 6.25 4.38 2.57
C LYS A 69 7.74 4.02 2.54
N TYR A 70 8.09 2.86 2.00
CA TYR A 70 9.45 2.33 2.00
C TYR A 70 10.05 2.17 0.57
N GLN A 71 9.47 2.87 -0.43
CA GLN A 71 10.00 2.93 -1.81
C GLN A 71 11.37 3.63 -1.86
#